data_AF-A0A3R7XVI2-F1
#
_entry.id   AF-A0A3R7XVI2-F1
#
_cell.length_a   1.000
_cell.length_b   1.000
_cell.length_c   1.000
_cell.angle_alpha   90.00
_cell.angle_beta   90.00
_cell.angle_gamma   90.00
#
_symmetry.space_group_name_H-M   'P 1'
#
loop_
_entity.id
_entity.type
_entity.pdbx_description
1 polymer ?
#
loop_
_entity_poly.entity_id
_entity_poly.type
_entity_poly.pdbx_seq_one_letter_code
_entity_poly.pdbx_strand_id
1 'polypeptide(L)'
;MYAFHWFPRGAELKSLSDACNRLWALDENRLNPNEHYQINLQRGKSPYQTGDVAPDNLFTYVNPEVFNKKTFKLFTALLDNYERGTGVAENVSREELKENELFIDAIAETKVIKYVHAWLEKNGKFHGDIRAFKRKLHDIWFGLYRREVANDSSGFEHVFIGEVKEGKVSGFHNWIQMYLEEKAGRLDYLGYIKPKQRGRSTLDPDEYEQLVTIQFAWENETKPVSTRYIQCCSWPNSVLTVVIFCSLIGVSPEFEVALYTLCFLNGDEANEVQLGPYRAIVKCFCIGRGDRAKIGSSFPDACPLTEDQVG
;
A
#
# COMPACT_ATOMS: atom_id res chain seq x y z
N MET A 1 9.99 -5.26 35.13
CA MET A 1 9.25 -4.04 34.78
C MET A 1 9.57 -3.75 33.31
N TYR A 2 8.79 -4.29 32.38
CA TYR A 2 9.06 -4.15 30.94
C TYR A 2 8.60 -2.76 30.49
N ALA A 3 9.55 -1.86 30.26
CA ALA A 3 9.27 -0.50 29.82
C ALA A 3 8.44 -0.50 28.53
N PHE A 4 7.46 0.40 28.45
CA PHE A 4 6.56 0.61 27.31
C PHE A 4 7.31 1.10 26.06
N HIS A 5 8.14 0.24 25.46
CA HIS A 5 9.06 0.59 24.38
C HIS A 5 8.36 0.99 23.07
N TRP A 6 7.04 0.76 22.97
CA TRP A 6 6.20 1.12 21.83
C TRP A 6 5.29 2.32 22.11
N PHE A 7 5.35 2.97 23.28
CA PHE A 7 4.43 4.08 23.57
C PHE A 7 4.90 5.40 22.94
N PRO A 8 4.00 6.26 22.43
CA PRO A 8 4.36 7.55 21.84
C PRO A 8 5.11 8.47 22.79
N ARG A 9 6.19 9.07 22.30
CA ARG A 9 7.01 10.07 23.00
C ARG A 9 6.50 11.48 22.72
N GLY A 10 6.88 12.45 23.55
CA GLY A 10 6.40 13.83 23.45
C GLY A 10 6.68 14.53 22.11
N ALA A 11 7.79 14.21 21.44
CA ALA A 11 8.08 14.72 20.09
C ALA A 11 7.15 14.10 19.05
N GLU A 12 6.95 12.78 19.13
CA GLU A 12 6.11 12.02 18.21
C GLU A 12 4.64 12.44 18.30
N LEU A 13 4.15 12.83 19.49
CA LEU A 13 2.80 13.38 19.65
C LEU A 13 2.61 14.74 18.97
N LYS A 14 3.68 15.52 18.75
CA LYS A 14 3.63 16.86 18.16
C LYS A 14 3.90 16.88 16.67
N SER A 15 4.39 15.79 16.10
CA SER A 15 4.88 15.71 14.73
C SER A 15 4.43 14.40 14.10
N LEU A 16 3.55 14.49 13.10
CA LEU A 16 3.11 13.33 12.33
C LEU A 16 4.30 12.62 11.66
N SER A 17 5.26 13.40 11.15
CA SER A 17 6.49 12.89 10.56
C SER A 17 7.30 12.04 11.56
N ASP A 18 7.48 12.52 12.80
CA ASP A 18 8.18 11.75 13.84
C ASP A 18 7.38 10.49 14.24
N ALA A 19 6.06 10.57 14.23
CA ALA A 19 5.21 9.42 14.51
C ALA A 19 5.28 8.34 13.42
N CYS A 20 5.26 8.74 12.15
CA CYS A 20 5.44 7.84 11.01
C CYS A 20 6.85 7.24 10.97
N ASN A 21 7.87 8.02 11.30
CA ASN A 21 9.23 7.51 11.42
C ASN A 21 9.35 6.51 12.60
N ARG A 22 8.62 6.75 13.68
CA ARG A 22 8.54 5.80 14.79
C ARG A 22 7.82 4.51 14.38
N LEU A 23 6.73 4.59 13.63
CA LEU A 23 6.05 3.41 13.07
C LEU A 23 7.00 2.57 12.23
N TRP A 24 7.83 3.21 11.39
CA TRP A 24 8.86 2.53 10.61
C TRP A 24 9.82 1.74 11.52
N ALA A 25 10.26 2.32 12.64
CA ALA A 25 11.13 1.61 13.58
C ALA A 25 10.42 0.49 14.39
N LEU A 26 9.09 0.51 14.46
CA LEU A 26 8.29 -0.47 15.22
C LEU A 26 7.78 -1.64 14.36
N ASP A 27 7.98 -1.59 13.03
CA ASP A 27 7.60 -2.67 12.12
C ASP A 27 8.58 -3.85 12.21
N GLU A 28 8.35 -4.73 13.19
CA GLU A 28 9.17 -5.91 13.45
C GLU A 28 9.03 -6.99 12.37
N ASN A 29 7.95 -6.93 11.58
CA ASN A 29 7.65 -7.90 10.55
C ASN A 29 8.13 -7.46 9.15
N ARG A 30 8.64 -6.22 9.02
CA ARG A 30 9.29 -5.73 7.80
C ARG A 30 10.36 -6.70 7.31
N LEU A 31 10.39 -6.89 6.00
CA LEU A 31 11.37 -7.69 5.32
C LEU A 31 12.61 -6.86 4.99
N ASN A 32 13.77 -7.46 5.19
CA ASN A 32 15.05 -6.89 4.80
C ASN A 32 15.39 -7.26 3.35
N PRO A 33 15.78 -6.29 2.51
CA PRO A 33 16.37 -6.56 1.21
C PRO A 33 17.57 -7.52 1.32
N ASN A 34 17.80 -8.35 0.31
CA ASN A 34 18.84 -9.39 0.21
C ASN A 34 18.77 -10.57 1.20
N GLU A 35 18.02 -10.44 2.28
CA GLU A 35 17.80 -11.54 3.23
C GLU A 35 16.47 -12.22 2.96
N HIS A 36 15.40 -11.42 2.85
CA HIS A 36 14.04 -11.92 2.73
C HIS A 36 13.49 -11.82 1.31
N TYR A 37 13.99 -10.87 0.52
CA TYR A 37 13.59 -10.70 -0.88
C TYR A 37 14.71 -10.05 -1.70
N GLN A 38 14.64 -10.22 -3.01
CA GLN A 38 15.49 -9.56 -3.99
C GLN A 38 14.61 -9.01 -5.12
N ILE A 39 14.94 -7.80 -5.56
CA ILE A 39 14.29 -7.16 -6.70
C ILE A 39 15.31 -6.89 -7.80
N ASN A 40 14.86 -6.87 -9.05
CA ASN A 40 15.62 -6.46 -10.22
C ASN A 40 14.97 -5.22 -10.83
N LEU A 41 15.51 -4.04 -10.48
CA LEU A 41 14.96 -2.75 -10.93
C LEU A 41 15.19 -2.50 -12.43
N GLN A 42 16.14 -3.19 -13.04
CA GLN A 42 16.44 -3.07 -14.46
C GLN A 42 16.70 -1.61 -14.86
N ARG A 43 16.00 -1.06 -15.86
CA ARG A 43 16.22 0.31 -16.34
C ARG A 43 15.11 1.25 -15.91
N GLY A 44 15.52 2.45 -15.53
CA GLY A 44 14.61 3.56 -15.25
C GLY A 44 14.16 4.28 -16.51
N LYS A 45 12.93 4.80 -16.50
CA LYS A 45 12.38 5.61 -17.58
C LYS A 45 11.64 6.84 -17.08
N SER A 46 11.36 7.77 -18.00
CA SER A 46 10.48 8.90 -17.69
C SER A 46 9.00 8.48 -17.71
N PRO A 47 8.11 9.18 -16.98
CA PRO A 47 6.68 8.85 -16.96
C PRO A 47 6.00 8.84 -18.34
N TYR A 48 6.55 9.59 -19.30
CA TYR A 48 5.99 9.74 -20.65
C TYR A 48 6.67 8.82 -21.68
N GLN A 49 7.74 8.13 -21.29
CA GLN A 49 8.45 7.22 -22.16
C GLN A 49 7.63 5.94 -22.32
N THR A 50 7.26 5.65 -23.56
CA THR A 50 6.56 4.43 -23.93
C THR A 50 7.53 3.27 -24.12
N GLY A 51 7.05 2.06 -23.88
CA GLY A 51 7.80 0.82 -24.11
C GLY A 51 8.27 0.19 -22.81
N ASP A 52 8.45 -1.12 -22.89
CA ASP A 52 9.05 -1.94 -21.86
C ASP A 52 10.57 -1.73 -21.83
N VAL A 53 11.08 -1.35 -20.66
CA VAL A 53 12.53 -1.23 -20.40
C VAL A 53 13.00 -2.19 -19.31
N ALA A 54 12.11 -3.10 -18.91
CA ALA A 54 12.31 -4.06 -17.86
C ALA A 54 11.74 -5.43 -18.28
N PRO A 55 12.37 -6.12 -19.25
CA PRO A 55 11.85 -7.38 -19.81
C PRO A 55 11.78 -8.55 -18.81
N ASP A 56 12.44 -8.45 -17.65
CA ASP A 56 12.40 -9.45 -16.59
C ASP A 56 11.43 -9.07 -15.48
N ASN A 57 11.09 -10.02 -14.61
CA ASN A 57 10.28 -9.73 -13.41
C ASN A 57 10.98 -8.78 -12.44
N LEU A 58 10.21 -7.94 -11.75
CA LEU A 58 10.68 -7.11 -10.65
C LEU A 58 11.15 -7.97 -9.48
N PHE A 59 10.36 -8.95 -9.04
CA PHE A 59 10.72 -9.82 -7.92
C PHE A 59 11.47 -11.06 -8.41
N THR A 60 12.79 -11.08 -8.22
CA THR A 60 13.61 -12.26 -8.55
C THR A 60 13.54 -13.33 -7.48
N TYR A 61 13.36 -12.93 -6.22
CA TYR A 61 13.23 -13.84 -5.10
C TYR A 61 12.41 -13.20 -3.97
N VAL A 62 11.54 -14.00 -3.36
CA VAL A 62 10.91 -13.71 -2.06
C VAL A 62 10.95 -15.00 -1.27
N ASN A 63 11.51 -14.97 -0.06
CA ASN A 63 11.58 -16.14 0.81
C ASN A 63 10.16 -16.63 1.14
N PRO A 64 9.75 -17.84 0.74
CA PRO A 64 8.39 -18.35 0.99
C PRO A 64 8.01 -18.39 2.47
N GLU A 65 8.98 -18.50 3.38
CA GLU A 65 8.74 -18.54 4.82
C GLU A 65 8.15 -17.23 5.36
N VAL A 66 8.30 -16.11 4.66
CA VAL A 66 7.68 -14.83 5.07
C VAL A 66 6.15 -14.94 5.09
N PHE A 67 5.58 -15.73 4.19
CA PHE A 67 4.14 -15.98 4.11
C PHE A 67 3.64 -16.95 5.19
N ASN A 68 4.53 -17.57 5.97
CA ASN A 68 4.15 -18.33 7.17
C ASN A 68 3.97 -17.43 8.40
N LYS A 69 4.45 -16.18 8.37
CA LYS A 69 4.20 -15.21 9.44
C LYS A 69 2.69 -14.96 9.56
N LYS A 70 2.19 -14.86 10.80
CA LYS A 70 0.76 -14.78 11.11
C LYS A 70 0.04 -13.67 10.32
N THR A 71 0.59 -12.45 10.31
CA THR A 71 -0.04 -11.29 9.65
C THR A 71 0.00 -11.39 8.13
N PHE A 72 1.13 -11.82 7.57
CA PHE A 72 1.27 -12.07 6.13
C PHE A 72 0.30 -13.14 5.63
N LYS A 73 0.22 -14.27 6.33
CA LYS A 73 -0.67 -15.38 5.97
C LYS A 73 -2.14 -14.95 5.94
N LEU A 74 -2.58 -14.23 6.98
CA LEU A 74 -3.94 -13.74 7.07
C LEU A 74 -4.21 -12.67 6.00
N PHE A 75 -3.24 -11.80 5.73
CA PHE A 75 -3.37 -10.80 4.67
C PHE A 75 -3.48 -11.45 3.28
N THR A 76 -2.66 -12.48 2.97
CA THR A 76 -2.76 -13.19 1.68
C THR A 76 -4.08 -13.92 1.51
N ALA A 77 -4.66 -14.43 2.60
CA ALA A 77 -5.99 -15.04 2.62
C ALA A 77 -7.14 -14.02 2.56
N LEU A 78 -6.83 -12.71 2.59
CA LEU A 78 -7.80 -11.68 2.24
C LEU A 78 -7.70 -11.33 0.77
N LEU A 79 -6.50 -11.35 0.18
CA LEU A 79 -6.29 -10.99 -1.23
C LEU A 79 -6.89 -12.00 -2.20
N ASP A 80 -6.98 -13.28 -1.83
CA ASP A 80 -7.49 -14.37 -2.67
C ASP A 80 -9.03 -14.43 -2.75
N ASN A 81 -9.74 -13.79 -1.82
CA ASN A 81 -11.20 -13.76 -1.79
C ASN A 81 -11.84 -12.85 -2.85
N TYR A 82 -11.10 -11.88 -3.40
CA TYR A 82 -11.71 -10.82 -4.18
C TYR A 82 -11.54 -10.99 -5.69
N GLU A 83 -12.64 -10.78 -6.41
CA GLU A 83 -12.70 -10.69 -7.86
C GLU A 83 -12.42 -9.24 -8.31
N ARG A 84 -11.74 -9.06 -9.46
CA ARG A 84 -11.28 -7.75 -9.94
C ARG A 84 -12.37 -6.80 -10.43
N GLY A 85 -13.58 -7.32 -10.67
CA GLY A 85 -14.68 -6.59 -11.28
C GLY A 85 -15.46 -5.79 -10.25
N THR A 86 -15.64 -4.49 -10.49
CA THR A 86 -16.52 -3.63 -9.68
C THR A 86 -17.98 -3.77 -10.11
N GLY A 87 -18.92 -3.45 -9.22
CA GLY A 87 -20.34 -3.25 -9.59
C GLY A 87 -21.24 -4.49 -9.43
N VAL A 88 -20.73 -5.56 -8.83
CA VAL A 88 -21.54 -6.67 -8.30
C VAL A 88 -21.67 -6.46 -6.80
N ALA A 89 -22.89 -6.60 -6.26
CA ALA A 89 -23.06 -6.57 -4.80
C ALA A 89 -22.26 -7.73 -4.20
N GLU A 90 -21.30 -7.43 -3.33
CA GLU A 90 -20.50 -8.45 -2.68
C GLU A 90 -21.38 -9.26 -1.74
N ASN A 91 -21.45 -10.57 -1.96
CA ASN A 91 -22.07 -11.48 -1.01
C ASN A 91 -21.00 -11.99 -0.06
N VAL A 92 -20.68 -11.18 0.95
CA VAL A 92 -19.66 -11.53 1.94
C VAL A 92 -20.11 -12.78 2.73
N SER A 93 -19.39 -13.87 2.50
CA SER A 93 -19.54 -15.16 3.17
C SER A 93 -19.19 -15.05 4.66
N ARG A 94 -19.57 -16.07 5.43
CA ARG A 94 -19.22 -16.12 6.85
C ARG A 94 -17.71 -16.35 7.04
N GLU A 95 -17.10 -17.00 6.07
CA GLU A 95 -15.69 -17.29 5.97
C GLU A 95 -14.89 -15.99 5.80
N GLU A 96 -15.26 -15.15 4.83
CA GLU A 96 -14.62 -13.83 4.61
C GLU A 96 -14.76 -12.91 5.83
N LEU A 97 -15.94 -12.84 6.44
CA LEU A 97 -16.13 -12.08 7.68
C LEU A 97 -15.20 -12.57 8.80
N LYS A 98 -14.99 -13.88 8.88
CA LYS A 98 -14.09 -14.47 9.88
C LYS A 98 -12.63 -14.16 9.58
N GLU A 99 -12.24 -14.15 8.31
CA GLU A 99 -10.88 -13.79 7.89
C GLU A 99 -10.58 -12.32 8.19
N ASN A 100 -11.54 -11.42 7.94
CA ASN A 100 -11.45 -10.00 8.30
C ASN A 100 -11.19 -9.82 9.80
N GLU A 101 -11.98 -10.48 10.65
CA GLU A 101 -11.82 -10.45 12.11
C GLU A 101 -10.47 -11.04 12.54
N LEU A 102 -10.06 -12.19 11.99
CA LEU A 102 -8.77 -12.81 12.31
C LEU A 102 -7.59 -11.91 11.95
N PHE A 103 -7.66 -11.22 10.81
CA PHE A 103 -6.64 -10.27 10.39
C PHE A 103 -6.57 -9.06 11.33
N ILE A 104 -7.70 -8.41 11.63
CA ILE A 104 -7.77 -7.30 12.59
C ILE A 104 -7.22 -7.70 13.96
N ASP A 105 -7.57 -8.89 14.44
CA ASP A 105 -7.08 -9.44 15.70
C ASP A 105 -5.57 -9.63 15.69
N ALA A 106 -5.03 -10.18 14.61
CA ALA A 106 -3.60 -10.41 14.47
C ALA A 106 -2.80 -9.10 14.42
N ILE A 107 -3.24 -8.11 13.62
CA ILE A 107 -2.52 -6.83 13.52
C ILE A 107 -2.64 -6.02 14.82
N ALA A 108 -3.75 -6.12 15.55
CA ALA A 108 -3.94 -5.40 16.82
C ALA A 108 -2.97 -5.87 17.94
N GLU A 109 -2.39 -7.07 17.81
CA GLU A 109 -1.36 -7.57 18.72
C GLU A 109 0.02 -6.93 18.47
N THR A 110 0.25 -6.35 17.29
CA THR A 110 1.54 -5.79 16.87
C THR A 110 1.86 -4.45 17.55
N LYS A 111 3.15 -4.11 17.62
CA LYS A 111 3.60 -2.82 18.18
C LYS A 111 3.13 -1.64 17.36
N VAL A 112 3.04 -1.78 16.03
CA VAL A 112 2.62 -0.69 15.12
C VAL A 112 1.18 -0.26 15.38
N ILE A 113 0.22 -1.20 15.46
CA ILE A 113 -1.18 -0.86 15.69
C ILE A 113 -1.41 -0.34 17.12
N LYS A 114 -0.73 -0.93 18.13
CA LYS A 114 -0.77 -0.44 19.51
C LYS A 114 -0.24 0.99 19.63
N TYR A 115 0.82 1.30 18.89
CA TYR A 115 1.38 2.66 18.82
C TYR A 115 0.37 3.64 18.20
N VAL A 116 -0.25 3.29 17.06
CA VAL A 116 -1.26 4.14 16.41
C VAL A 116 -2.44 4.41 17.34
N HIS A 117 -2.97 3.37 18.00
CA HIS A 117 -4.06 3.52 18.97
C HIS A 117 -3.70 4.53 20.08
N ALA A 118 -2.53 4.36 20.70
CA ALA A 118 -2.06 5.26 21.76
C ALA A 118 -1.82 6.69 21.25
N TRP A 119 -1.28 6.86 20.04
CA TRP A 119 -1.03 8.17 19.45
C TRP A 119 -2.34 8.91 19.18
N LEU A 120 -3.34 8.23 18.61
CA LEU A 120 -4.65 8.80 18.32
C LEU A 120 -5.42 9.17 19.59
N GLU A 121 -5.33 8.34 20.63
CA GLU A 121 -5.93 8.63 21.93
C GLU A 121 -5.31 9.88 22.58
N LYS A 122 -3.98 9.98 22.58
CA LYS A 122 -3.27 11.12 23.17
C LYS A 122 -3.45 12.43 22.41
N ASN A 123 -3.68 12.36 21.10
CA ASN A 123 -4.00 13.53 20.29
C ASN A 123 -5.50 13.84 20.21
N GLY A 124 -6.35 13.13 20.97
CA GLY A 124 -7.80 13.36 20.99
C GLY A 124 -8.51 13.04 19.67
N LYS A 125 -7.86 12.29 18.77
CA LYS A 125 -8.39 11.87 17.46
C LYS A 125 -9.26 10.61 17.58
N PHE A 126 -9.08 9.84 18.65
CA PHE A 126 -9.88 8.65 18.96
C PHE A 126 -10.08 8.53 20.47
N HIS A 127 -11.21 7.97 20.91
CA HIS A 127 -11.48 7.68 22.32
C HIS A 127 -11.98 6.25 22.46
N GLY A 128 -11.34 5.45 23.33
CA GLY A 128 -11.77 4.09 23.62
C GLY A 128 -10.60 3.12 23.81
N ASP A 129 -10.91 1.94 24.32
CA ASP A 129 -9.95 0.86 24.50
C ASP A 129 -9.56 0.19 23.18
N ILE A 130 -8.59 -0.73 23.23
CA ILE A 130 -8.15 -1.47 22.05
C ILE A 130 -9.28 -2.25 21.37
N ARG A 131 -10.31 -2.68 22.14
CA ARG A 131 -11.48 -3.38 21.58
C ARG A 131 -12.34 -2.42 20.76
N ALA A 132 -12.54 -1.20 21.24
CA ALA A 132 -13.19 -0.15 20.47
C ALA A 132 -12.38 0.23 19.23
N PHE A 133 -11.05 0.28 19.35
CA PHE A 133 -10.17 0.57 18.23
C PHE A 133 -10.22 -0.51 17.15
N LYS A 134 -10.25 -1.80 17.51
CA LYS A 134 -10.46 -2.91 16.57
C LYS A 134 -11.77 -2.77 15.78
N ARG A 135 -12.87 -2.43 16.45
CA ARG A 135 -14.15 -2.16 15.77
C ARG A 135 -14.05 -0.98 14.81
N LYS A 136 -13.32 0.07 15.20
CA LYS A 136 -13.10 1.24 14.33
C LYS A 136 -12.23 0.88 13.12
N LEU A 137 -11.16 0.11 13.30
CA LEU A 137 -10.36 -0.41 12.19
C LEU A 137 -11.21 -1.26 11.25
N HIS A 138 -12.00 -2.19 11.79
CA HIS A 138 -12.91 -2.99 10.98
C HIS A 138 -13.87 -2.13 10.17
N ASP A 139 -14.48 -1.10 10.77
CA ASP A 139 -15.40 -0.20 10.08
C ASP A 139 -14.72 0.65 8.98
N ILE A 140 -13.50 1.12 9.24
CA ILE A 140 -12.70 1.90 8.26
C ILE A 140 -12.33 1.04 7.05
N TRP A 141 -11.83 -0.17 7.29
CA TRP A 141 -11.20 -1.01 6.27
C TRP A 141 -12.18 -1.98 5.60
N PHE A 142 -13.00 -2.68 6.38
CA PHE A 142 -13.91 -3.73 5.91
C PHE A 142 -15.38 -3.28 5.88
N GLY A 143 -15.68 -2.07 6.34
CA GLY A 143 -17.03 -1.54 6.26
C GLY A 143 -17.43 -1.32 4.80
N LEU A 144 -18.39 -2.09 4.29
CA LEU A 144 -18.91 -1.94 2.93
C LEU A 144 -19.55 -0.56 2.70
N TYR A 145 -19.18 0.10 1.61
CA TYR A 145 -19.84 1.34 1.15
C TYR A 145 -20.30 1.18 -0.29
N ARG A 146 -21.04 2.19 -0.76
CA ARG A 146 -21.60 2.23 -2.12
C ARG A 146 -20.68 3.01 -3.05
N ARG A 147 -20.22 2.40 -4.15
CA ARG A 147 -19.55 3.04 -5.28
C ARG A 147 -20.44 3.10 -6.52
N GLU A 148 -21.05 1.99 -6.89
CA GLU A 148 -21.98 1.84 -8.02
C GLU A 148 -23.29 1.24 -7.52
N VAL A 149 -23.20 0.11 -6.83
CA VAL A 149 -24.29 -0.62 -6.17
C VAL A 149 -24.17 -0.45 -4.65
N ALA A 150 -25.28 -0.56 -3.91
CA ALA A 150 -25.19 -0.49 -2.46
C ALA A 150 -24.33 -1.65 -1.90
N ASN A 151 -23.32 -1.32 -1.08
CA ASN A 151 -22.41 -2.28 -0.42
C ASN A 151 -21.61 -3.13 -1.41
N ASP A 152 -20.91 -2.49 -2.33
CA ASP A 152 -20.18 -3.14 -3.42
C ASP A 152 -18.66 -3.04 -3.30
N SER A 153 -18.12 -2.29 -2.33
CA SER A 153 -16.68 -2.24 -2.08
C SER A 153 -16.32 -1.90 -0.64
N SER A 154 -15.14 -2.34 -0.21
CA SER A 154 -14.51 -1.95 1.05
C SER A 154 -13.30 -1.05 0.87
N GLY A 155 -12.76 -0.51 1.98
CA GLY A 155 -11.51 0.26 1.94
C GLY A 155 -10.30 -0.64 1.72
N PHE A 156 -10.38 -1.88 2.19
CA PHE A 156 -9.33 -2.89 2.04
C PHE A 156 -9.10 -3.26 0.57
N GLU A 157 -10.16 -3.68 -0.14
CA GLU A 157 -10.08 -3.96 -1.58
C GLU A 157 -9.50 -2.78 -2.34
N HIS A 158 -10.02 -1.59 -2.05
CA HIS A 158 -9.69 -0.41 -2.81
C HIS A 158 -8.22 0.02 -2.65
N VAL A 159 -7.66 -0.14 -1.45
CA VAL A 159 -6.26 0.22 -1.18
C VAL A 159 -5.29 -0.88 -1.61
N PHE A 160 -5.57 -2.13 -1.23
CA PHE A 160 -4.61 -3.23 -1.34
C PHE A 160 -4.75 -4.07 -2.60
N ILE A 161 -5.98 -4.33 -3.06
CA ILE A 161 -6.24 -5.26 -4.17
C ILE A 161 -6.22 -4.52 -5.50
N GLY A 162 -6.79 -3.32 -5.51
CA GLY A 162 -6.98 -2.54 -6.73
C GLY A 162 -8.13 -3.07 -7.58
N GLU A 163 -8.75 -2.17 -8.32
CA GLU A 163 -9.97 -2.42 -9.09
C GLU A 163 -9.80 -1.79 -10.48
N VAL A 164 -10.40 -2.42 -11.48
CA VAL A 164 -10.46 -1.86 -12.83
C VAL A 164 -11.82 -1.21 -13.04
N LYS A 165 -11.84 0.11 -13.11
CA LYS A 165 -13.05 0.89 -13.42
C LYS A 165 -12.89 1.63 -14.73
N GLU A 166 -13.79 1.39 -15.68
CA GLU A 166 -13.77 2.01 -17.03
C GLU A 166 -12.41 1.87 -17.75
N GLY A 167 -11.72 0.73 -17.52
CA GLY A 167 -10.39 0.46 -18.08
C GLY A 167 -9.25 1.26 -17.45
N LYS A 168 -9.49 1.92 -16.31
CA LYS A 168 -8.46 2.50 -15.44
C LYS A 168 -8.31 1.64 -14.20
N VAL A 169 -7.07 1.35 -13.85
CA VAL A 169 -6.74 0.71 -12.58
C VAL A 169 -6.74 1.79 -11.51
N SER A 170 -7.44 1.53 -10.42
CA SER A 170 -7.49 2.37 -9.23
C SER A 170 -7.20 1.50 -8.01
N GLY A 171 -6.36 1.98 -7.09
CA GLY A 171 -5.75 1.10 -6.09
C GLY A 171 -4.59 0.29 -6.67
N PHE A 172 -4.18 -0.78 -6.00
CA PHE A 172 -3.05 -1.66 -6.37
C PHE A 172 -1.66 -1.18 -5.88
N HIS A 173 -1.52 -0.54 -4.72
CA HIS A 173 -0.20 -0.01 -4.29
C HIS A 173 0.67 -1.00 -3.50
N ASN A 174 0.14 -2.19 -3.20
CA ASN A 174 0.71 -3.11 -2.24
C ASN A 174 1.68 -4.11 -2.88
N TRP A 175 2.88 -4.21 -2.31
CA TRP A 175 3.93 -5.06 -2.86
C TRP A 175 3.65 -6.55 -2.81
N ILE A 176 2.87 -7.02 -1.83
CA ILE A 176 2.49 -8.43 -1.75
C ILE A 176 1.55 -8.77 -2.90
N GLN A 177 0.54 -7.93 -3.15
CA GLN A 177 -0.36 -8.09 -4.28
C GLN A 177 0.40 -8.03 -5.61
N MET A 178 1.33 -7.07 -5.76
CA MET A 178 2.20 -7.01 -6.95
C MET A 178 2.98 -8.30 -7.17
N TYR A 179 3.63 -8.82 -6.12
CA TYR A 179 4.39 -10.06 -6.19
C TYR A 179 3.52 -11.26 -6.60
N LEU A 180 2.32 -11.39 -6.02
CA LEU A 180 1.40 -12.49 -6.34
C LEU A 180 0.90 -12.42 -7.78
N GLU A 181 0.61 -11.21 -8.27
CA GLU A 181 0.15 -10.96 -9.64
C GLU A 181 1.25 -11.14 -10.69
N GLU A 182 2.47 -10.73 -10.38
CA GLU A 182 3.65 -10.98 -11.23
C GLU A 182 3.98 -12.47 -11.30
N LYS A 183 3.94 -13.16 -10.15
CA LYS A 183 4.14 -14.62 -10.09
C LYS A 183 3.06 -15.39 -10.85
N ALA A 184 1.84 -14.87 -10.91
CA ALA A 184 0.76 -15.45 -11.70
C ALA A 184 0.85 -15.12 -13.20
N GLY A 185 1.81 -14.29 -13.61
CA GLY A 185 2.00 -13.85 -15.00
C GLY A 185 1.00 -12.79 -15.47
N ARG A 186 0.20 -12.23 -14.57
CA ARG A 186 -0.88 -11.28 -14.89
C ARG A 186 -0.46 -9.82 -14.74
N LEU A 187 0.73 -9.60 -14.20
CA LEU A 187 1.40 -8.31 -14.09
C LEU A 187 2.72 -8.35 -14.84
N ASP A 188 2.99 -7.30 -15.60
CA ASP A 188 4.19 -7.13 -16.40
C ASP A 188 4.90 -5.84 -15.95
N TYR A 189 6.02 -5.97 -15.23
CA TYR A 189 6.80 -4.82 -14.78
C TYR A 189 7.47 -4.14 -15.97
N LEU A 190 7.34 -2.82 -16.08
CA LEU A 190 7.83 -2.07 -17.25
C LEU A 190 9.00 -1.13 -16.91
N GLY A 191 9.52 -1.17 -15.69
CA GLY A 191 10.64 -0.33 -15.22
C GLY A 191 10.24 0.71 -14.18
N TYR A 192 11.23 1.19 -13.42
CA TYR A 192 11.02 2.23 -12.43
C TYR A 192 10.96 3.62 -13.07
N ILE A 193 10.28 4.54 -12.39
CA ILE A 193 10.15 5.92 -12.80
C ILE A 193 11.15 6.77 -12.01
N LYS A 194 12.04 7.45 -12.72
CA LYS A 194 12.99 8.38 -12.09
C LYS A 194 12.25 9.50 -11.36
N PRO A 195 12.63 9.86 -10.12
CA PRO A 195 12.00 10.95 -9.40
C PRO A 195 12.00 12.25 -10.23
N LYS A 196 10.90 13.01 -10.20
CA LYS A 196 10.84 14.30 -10.90
C LYS A 196 11.80 15.29 -10.23
N GLN A 197 12.93 15.58 -10.88
CA GLN A 197 13.79 16.72 -10.53
C GLN A 197 13.92 17.67 -11.72
N ARG A 198 13.58 18.95 -11.51
CA ARG A 198 13.90 20.01 -12.49
C ARG A 198 15.41 20.27 -12.44
N GLY A 199 16.14 19.79 -13.44
CA GLY A 199 17.50 20.25 -13.74
C GLY A 199 18.62 19.72 -12.84
N ARG A 200 18.44 18.58 -12.15
CA ARG A 200 19.49 17.93 -11.35
C ARG A 200 19.53 16.43 -11.66
N SER A 201 20.72 15.83 -11.53
CA SER A 201 20.96 14.40 -11.71
C SER A 201 20.25 13.64 -10.60
N THR A 202 19.34 12.74 -10.96
CA THR A 202 18.77 11.78 -10.01
C THR A 202 19.77 10.65 -9.83
N LEU A 203 20.08 10.28 -8.58
CA LEU A 203 20.66 8.98 -8.31
C LEU A 203 19.63 7.92 -8.71
N ASP A 204 20.08 6.91 -9.44
CA ASP A 204 19.23 5.76 -9.73
C ASP A 204 18.99 5.02 -8.40
N PRO A 205 17.74 4.60 -8.11
CA PRO A 205 17.43 3.85 -6.89
C PRO A 205 18.24 2.55 -6.86
N ASP A 206 18.76 2.22 -5.68
CA ASP A 206 19.41 0.95 -5.43
C ASP A 206 18.36 -0.16 -5.23
N GLU A 207 18.74 -1.43 -5.42
CA GLU A 207 17.86 -2.60 -5.26
C GLU A 207 17.44 -2.83 -3.80
N TYR A 208 18.02 -2.08 -2.86
CA TYR A 208 17.68 -2.08 -1.44
C TYR A 208 16.62 -1.05 -1.09
N GLU A 209 16.19 -0.23 -2.06
CA GLU A 209 15.20 0.80 -1.81
C GLU A 209 13.83 0.19 -1.55
N GLN A 210 13.25 0.59 -0.42
CA GLN A 210 11.92 0.14 0.02
C GLN A 210 10.83 1.13 -0.34
N LEU A 211 11.14 2.25 -1.01
CA LEU A 211 10.16 3.18 -1.57
C LEU A 211 10.49 3.41 -3.04
N VAL A 212 9.71 2.83 -3.95
CA VAL A 212 10.00 2.85 -5.38
C VAL A 212 8.77 3.25 -6.18
N THR A 213 8.94 4.20 -7.10
CA THR A 213 7.92 4.52 -8.11
C THR A 213 8.12 3.60 -9.31
N ILE A 214 7.17 2.73 -9.59
CA ILE A 214 7.23 1.76 -10.67
C ILE A 214 6.14 1.99 -11.71
N GLN A 215 6.40 1.52 -12.93
CA GLN A 215 5.38 1.34 -13.96
C GLN A 215 5.22 -0.15 -14.26
N PHE A 216 3.97 -0.61 -14.40
CA PHE A 216 3.65 -1.97 -14.83
C PHE A 216 2.39 -1.95 -15.69
N ALA A 217 2.22 -3.01 -16.46
CA ALA A 217 0.97 -3.35 -17.13
C ALA A 217 0.25 -4.43 -16.34
N TRP A 218 -1.07 -4.29 -16.20
CA TRP A 218 -1.92 -5.29 -15.56
C TRP A 218 -2.93 -5.84 -16.57
N GLU A 219 -3.08 -7.16 -16.60
CA GLU A 219 -3.98 -7.86 -17.51
C GLU A 219 -5.44 -7.48 -17.22
N ASN A 220 -6.10 -6.85 -18.20
CA ASN A 220 -7.51 -6.50 -18.16
C ASN A 220 -8.36 -7.47 -18.99
N GLU A 221 -9.56 -7.77 -18.49
CA GLU A 221 -10.59 -8.47 -19.26
C GLU A 221 -11.38 -7.54 -20.20
N THR A 222 -11.32 -6.20 -20.02
CA THR A 222 -12.15 -5.26 -20.79
C THR A 222 -11.36 -4.16 -21.51
N LYS A 223 -11.75 -3.87 -22.76
CA LYS A 223 -11.14 -2.85 -23.62
C LYS A 223 -11.76 -1.46 -23.36
N PRO A 224 -11.04 -0.47 -22.79
CA PRO A 224 -11.46 0.92 -22.90
C PRO A 224 -11.23 1.46 -24.32
N VAL A 225 -12.15 2.32 -24.77
CA VAL A 225 -12.27 2.88 -26.13
C VAL A 225 -11.11 3.84 -26.50
N SER A 226 -10.18 4.11 -25.59
CA SER A 226 -9.05 5.01 -25.85
C SER A 226 -7.79 4.55 -25.11
N THR A 227 -7.03 3.63 -25.69
CA THR A 227 -5.69 3.29 -25.18
C THR A 227 -4.65 3.35 -26.29
N ARG A 228 -3.54 4.01 -25.97
CA ARG A 228 -2.33 4.07 -26.79
C ARG A 228 -1.64 2.71 -26.70
N TYR A 229 -1.36 2.07 -27.84
CA TYR A 229 -0.62 0.79 -27.87
C TYR A 229 0.75 0.97 -27.21
N ILE A 230 0.95 0.37 -26.03
CA ILE A 230 2.28 0.13 -25.48
C ILE A 230 2.56 -1.34 -25.76
N GLN A 231 3.53 -1.59 -26.62
CA GLN A 231 3.98 -2.93 -26.95
C GLN A 231 4.73 -3.49 -25.74
N CYS A 232 4.06 -4.35 -24.97
CA CYS A 232 4.64 -5.09 -23.86
C CYS A 232 5.21 -6.40 -24.37
N CYS A 233 6.37 -6.81 -23.87
CA CYS A 233 7.04 -8.04 -24.32
C CYS A 233 6.24 -9.29 -23.97
N SER A 234 5.61 -9.29 -22.79
CA SER A 234 4.81 -10.41 -22.28
C SER A 234 3.47 -10.57 -23.01
N TRP A 235 2.92 -9.47 -23.57
CA TRP A 235 1.58 -9.45 -24.15
C TRP A 235 1.47 -8.56 -25.40
N PRO A 236 2.03 -8.95 -26.56
CA PRO A 236 2.11 -8.10 -27.74
C PRO A 236 0.75 -7.76 -28.38
N ASN A 237 -0.32 -8.49 -28.04
CA ASN A 237 -1.66 -8.35 -28.62
C ASN A 237 -2.78 -8.07 -27.59
N SER A 238 -2.44 -7.84 -26.32
CA SER A 238 -3.43 -7.63 -25.25
C SER A 238 -3.69 -6.14 -25.00
N VAL A 239 -4.88 -5.81 -24.50
CA VAL A 239 -5.20 -4.46 -24.01
C VAL A 239 -4.76 -4.38 -22.56
N LEU A 240 -3.77 -3.52 -22.30
CA LEU A 240 -3.15 -3.40 -20.99
C LEU A 240 -3.44 -2.02 -20.41
N THR A 241 -3.80 -1.97 -19.13
CA THR A 241 -3.75 -0.71 -18.41
C THR A 241 -2.36 -0.54 -17.84
N VAL A 242 -1.68 0.51 -18.28
CA VAL A 242 -0.37 0.89 -17.75
C VAL A 242 -0.57 1.83 -16.57
N VAL A 243 0.04 1.46 -15.45
CA VAL A 243 -0.12 2.14 -14.15
C VAL A 243 1.23 2.61 -13.67
N ILE A 244 1.31 3.85 -13.17
CA ILE A 244 2.48 4.36 -12.45
C ILE A 244 2.06 4.62 -11.01
N PHE A 245 2.77 4.05 -10.05
CA PHE A 245 2.60 4.42 -8.65
C PHE A 245 3.87 4.22 -7.84
N CYS A 246 3.86 4.79 -6.64
CA CYS A 246 4.87 4.56 -5.61
C CYS A 246 4.38 3.44 -4.67
N SER A 247 5.29 2.51 -4.32
CA SER A 247 5.00 1.40 -3.42
C SER A 247 6.08 1.27 -2.35
N LEU A 248 5.67 0.80 -1.17
CA LEU A 248 6.55 0.46 -0.07
C LEU A 248 6.92 -1.03 -0.18
N ILE A 249 8.14 -1.35 -0.63
CA ILE A 249 8.57 -2.74 -0.84
C ILE A 249 9.08 -3.36 0.46
N GLY A 250 8.55 -4.53 0.79
CA GLY A 250 9.00 -5.33 1.94
C GLY A 250 8.41 -4.92 3.29
N VAL A 251 7.62 -3.85 3.37
CA VAL A 251 6.91 -3.47 4.61
C VAL A 251 5.85 -4.51 4.97
N SER A 252 5.52 -4.63 6.26
CA SER A 252 4.48 -5.56 6.68
C SER A 252 3.06 -5.05 6.37
N PRO A 253 2.06 -5.94 6.21
CA PRO A 253 0.66 -5.54 6.03
C PRO A 253 0.15 -4.62 7.15
N GLU A 254 0.49 -4.94 8.40
CA GLU A 254 0.11 -4.14 9.56
C GLU A 254 0.74 -2.74 9.55
N PHE A 255 1.93 -2.56 8.95
CA PHE A 255 2.56 -1.26 8.82
C PHE A 255 1.80 -0.37 7.84
N GLU A 256 1.43 -0.87 6.66
CA GLU A 256 0.64 -0.10 5.70
C GLU A 256 -0.74 0.26 6.28
N VAL A 257 -1.42 -0.71 6.90
CA VAL A 257 -2.70 -0.46 7.59
C VAL A 257 -2.53 0.60 8.69
N ALA A 258 -1.47 0.50 9.50
CA ALA A 258 -1.18 1.46 10.57
C ALA A 258 -0.91 2.87 10.02
N LEU A 259 -0.06 2.98 8.99
CA LEU A 259 0.33 4.24 8.37
C LEU A 259 -0.87 4.95 7.77
N TYR A 260 -1.63 4.26 6.92
CA TYR A 260 -2.80 4.84 6.27
C TYR A 260 -3.90 5.18 7.29
N THR A 261 -4.13 4.35 8.31
CA THR A 261 -5.08 4.66 9.39
C THR A 261 -4.67 5.91 10.17
N LEU A 262 -3.38 6.03 10.51
CA LEU A 262 -2.84 7.18 11.25
C LEU A 262 -3.02 8.47 10.44
N CYS A 263 -2.63 8.48 9.17
CA CYS A 263 -2.77 9.62 8.28
C CYS A 263 -4.24 9.97 8.03
N PHE A 264 -5.08 8.97 7.78
CA PHE A 264 -6.53 9.15 7.58
C PHE A 264 -7.22 9.79 8.79
N LEU A 265 -6.95 9.29 10.01
CA LEU A 265 -7.55 9.82 11.24
C LEU A 265 -6.87 11.10 11.73
N ASN A 266 -5.67 11.43 11.25
CA ASN A 266 -5.08 12.74 11.47
C ASN A 266 -5.95 13.85 10.82
N GLY A 267 -6.53 13.55 9.65
CA GLY A 267 -7.58 14.35 9.01
C GLY A 267 -7.13 15.15 7.78
N ASP A 268 -5.87 15.02 7.37
CA ASP A 268 -5.34 15.66 6.15
C ASP A 268 -5.28 14.65 5.00
N GLU A 269 -5.64 15.08 3.79
CA GLU A 269 -5.59 14.21 2.60
C GLU A 269 -4.16 13.94 2.12
N ALA A 270 -3.24 14.90 2.29
CA ALA A 270 -1.84 14.78 1.88
C ALA A 270 -0.94 15.04 3.09
N ASN A 271 -0.22 14.00 3.51
CA ASN A 271 0.57 14.00 4.73
C ASN A 271 2.06 13.89 4.38
N GLU A 272 2.81 14.99 4.46
CA GLU A 272 4.26 14.95 4.29
C GLU A 272 4.92 14.35 5.54
N VAL A 273 5.60 13.21 5.37
CA VAL A 273 6.13 12.42 6.48
C VAL A 273 7.51 11.84 6.17
N GLN A 274 8.27 11.58 7.23
CA GLN A 274 9.49 10.78 7.20
C GLN A 274 9.15 9.32 7.51
N LEU A 275 9.61 8.40 6.68
CA LEU A 275 9.49 6.95 6.82
C LEU A 275 10.89 6.34 6.78
N GLY A 276 11.56 6.23 7.93
CA GLY A 276 12.94 5.75 7.96
C GLY A 276 13.86 6.67 7.16
N PRO A 277 14.54 6.19 6.11
CA PRO A 277 15.36 7.03 5.23
C PRO A 277 14.54 7.86 4.21
N TYR A 278 13.25 7.56 4.05
CA TYR A 278 12.42 8.12 2.97
C TYR A 278 11.62 9.34 3.39
N ARG A 279 11.60 10.36 2.52
CA ARG A 279 10.59 11.42 2.56
C ARG A 279 9.47 11.09 1.60
N ALA A 280 8.25 11.02 2.11
CA ALA A 280 7.08 10.66 1.31
C ALA A 280 5.88 11.56 1.63
N ILE A 281 4.96 11.66 0.68
CA ILE A 281 3.64 12.21 0.88
C ILE A 281 2.68 11.01 0.95
N VAL A 282 2.09 10.75 2.11
CA VAL A 282 1.05 9.74 2.25
C VAL A 282 -0.28 10.40 1.92
N LYS A 283 -0.87 9.99 0.80
CA LYS A 283 -2.19 10.45 0.37
C LYS A 283 -3.25 9.49 0.91
N CYS A 284 -4.27 10.03 1.58
CA CYS A 284 -5.40 9.28 2.11
C CYS A 284 -6.70 9.99 1.72
N PHE A 285 -7.44 9.42 0.77
CA PHE A 285 -8.75 9.92 0.40
C PHE A 285 -9.82 9.39 1.35
N CYS A 286 -10.89 10.15 1.55
CA CYS A 286 -12.02 9.72 2.37
C CYS A 286 -13.27 9.46 1.52
N ILE A 287 -14.05 8.46 1.94
CA ILE A 287 -15.36 8.17 1.37
C ILE A 287 -16.41 8.33 2.46
N GLY A 288 -17.42 9.16 2.19
CA GLY A 288 -18.40 9.57 3.20
C GLY A 288 -17.97 10.81 3.99
N ARG A 289 -18.63 11.06 5.13
CA ARG A 289 -18.37 12.24 5.99
C ARG A 289 -18.57 11.89 7.48
N GLY A 290 -17.86 12.61 8.35
CA GLY A 290 -17.98 12.50 9.81
C GLY A 290 -17.53 11.13 10.35
N ASP A 291 -18.15 10.67 11.42
CA ASP A 291 -17.75 9.43 12.12
C ASP A 291 -17.90 8.16 11.28
N ARG A 292 -18.69 8.22 10.21
CA ARG A 292 -18.90 7.13 9.24
C ARG A 292 -17.99 7.22 8.02
N ALA A 293 -17.02 8.14 8.03
CA ALA A 293 -16.02 8.23 6.97
C ALA A 293 -15.17 6.95 6.95
N LYS A 294 -14.97 6.44 5.74
CA LYS A 294 -14.18 5.25 5.44
C LYS A 294 -12.98 5.63 4.59
N ILE A 295 -11.99 4.76 4.58
CA ILE A 295 -10.78 5.00 3.80
C ILE A 295 -11.08 4.76 2.32
N GLY A 296 -10.74 5.74 1.50
CA GLY A 296 -10.69 5.63 0.04
C GLY A 296 -9.27 5.30 -0.41
N SER A 297 -8.90 5.70 -1.63
CA SER A 297 -7.56 5.38 -2.16
C SER A 297 -6.52 5.90 -1.18
N SER A 298 -5.53 5.09 -0.85
CA SER A 298 -4.45 5.49 0.04
C SER A 298 -3.14 4.92 -0.46
N PHE A 299 -2.14 5.78 -0.61
CA PHE A 299 -0.87 5.40 -1.21
C PHE A 299 0.23 6.43 -0.89
N PRO A 300 1.50 5.99 -0.84
CA PRO A 300 2.62 6.90 -0.75
C PRO A 300 2.87 7.57 -2.11
N ASP A 301 3.50 8.73 -2.08
CA ASP A 301 4.07 9.42 -3.24
C ASP A 301 5.47 9.89 -2.83
N ALA A 302 6.46 9.74 -3.72
CA ALA A 302 7.83 10.10 -3.40
C ALA A 302 7.97 11.64 -3.36
N CYS A 303 8.56 12.19 -2.30
CA CYS A 303 8.93 13.60 -2.29
C CYS A 303 10.13 13.84 -3.23
N PRO A 304 10.26 15.05 -3.80
CA PRO A 304 11.52 15.48 -4.39
C PRO A 304 12.63 15.40 -3.32
N LEU A 305 13.78 14.76 -3.64
CA LEU A 305 14.94 14.69 -2.73
C LEU A 305 15.39 16.10 -2.30
N THR A 306 15.74 16.26 -1.03
CA THR A 306 16.37 17.49 -0.53
C THR A 306 17.84 17.60 -0.92
N GLU A 307 18.40 18.81 -0.86
CA GLU A 307 19.81 19.05 -1.20
C GLU A 307 20.79 18.15 -0.42
N ASP A 308 20.46 17.83 0.84
CA ASP A 308 21.25 16.95 1.72
C ASP A 308 21.21 15.46 1.34
N GLN A 309 20.26 15.03 0.50
CA GLN A 309 20.12 13.64 0.04
C GLN A 309 20.74 13.42 -1.36
N VAL A 310 21.25 14.49 -1.97
CA VAL A 310 21.86 14.49 -3.31
C VAL A 310 23.40 14.50 -3.24
N GLY A 311 23.96 14.65 -2.03
CA GLY A 311 25.40 14.78 -1.75
C GLY A 311 26.11 13.47 -1.47
#